data_AF-A0A512UF02-F1
#
_entry.id   AF-A0A512UF02-F1
#
_cell.length_a   1.000
_cell.length_b   1.000
_cell.length_c   1.000
_cell.angle_alpha   90.00
_cell.angle_beta   90.00
_cell.angle_gamma   90.00
#
_symmetry.space_group_name_H-M   'P 1'
#
loop_
_entity.id
_entity.type
_entity.pdbx_description
1 polymer ?
#
loop_
_entity_poly.entity_id
_entity_poly.type
_entity_poly.pdbx_seq_one_letter_code
_entity_poly.pdbx_strand_id
1 'polypeptide(L)'
;MDVVPHPAPKRSAPSSNPTSDTRCAQFKAQLDRFKVFSVEQQCHWNFGETTKHPLKTSLYYKLEPLTSEELDTYTPYNMSWHHAALFPEWYFHLLRNFANRSEYHKHYCLTPRRDFGNLLIGSDQEKTALLTALDTDFSHAFNVRLGDLFSTMFHDRVLTREVVETEIVKIFADMASPPAYLIRNDRLAEKVSVGNIQPQVDFLMAFDYSEKDIWMTICGLLLKNIVNSELLLTFEEISETFISAKKYSVSDVYDFVQLVDSKGLIPSKAGAIPKPRASSYVPKRPHYPYAMRPSKREKRMMRAER
;
A
#
# COMPACT_ATOMS: atom_id res chain seq x y z
N MET A 1 47.67 -41.22 -22.62
CA MET A 1 47.48 -40.09 -21.69
C MET A 1 46.18 -39.44 -22.09
N ASP A 2 45.09 -39.82 -21.41
CA ASP A 2 43.75 -39.39 -21.76
C ASP A 2 43.48 -37.98 -21.23
N VAL A 3 43.13 -37.07 -22.13
CA VAL A 3 42.77 -35.70 -21.81
C VAL A 3 41.31 -35.69 -21.36
N VAL A 4 41.10 -35.56 -20.06
CA VAL A 4 39.76 -35.39 -19.46
C VAL A 4 39.22 -34.01 -19.84
N PRO A 5 38.02 -33.89 -20.43
CA PRO A 5 37.44 -32.60 -20.76
C PRO A 5 36.92 -31.92 -19.47
N HIS A 6 37.40 -30.72 -19.21
CA HIS A 6 36.83 -29.87 -18.16
C HIS A 6 35.41 -29.42 -18.55
N PRO A 7 34.42 -29.54 -17.65
CA PRO A 7 33.08 -29.03 -17.91
C PRO A 7 33.09 -27.49 -17.90
N ALA A 8 32.48 -26.91 -18.93
CA ALA A 8 32.31 -25.46 -19.07
C ALA A 8 31.50 -24.88 -17.89
N PRO A 9 31.81 -23.65 -17.44
CA PRO A 9 31.11 -23.03 -16.33
C PRO A 9 29.65 -22.78 -16.72
N LYS A 10 28.73 -23.33 -15.93
CA LYS A 10 27.30 -23.04 -16.02
C LYS A 10 27.11 -21.53 -15.84
N ARG A 11 26.62 -20.86 -16.89
CA ARG A 11 26.11 -19.49 -16.79
C ARG A 11 24.97 -19.48 -15.78
N SER A 12 25.22 -18.98 -14.59
CA SER A 12 24.19 -18.61 -13.63
C SER A 12 23.31 -17.55 -14.26
N ALA A 13 22.00 -17.79 -14.28
CA ALA A 13 21.01 -16.80 -14.68
C ALA A 13 21.20 -15.50 -13.85
N PRO A 14 20.97 -14.32 -14.44
CA PRO A 14 21.06 -13.07 -13.70
C PRO A 14 20.04 -13.09 -12.57
N SER A 15 20.53 -13.05 -11.34
CA SER A 15 19.75 -12.73 -10.14
C SER A 15 19.08 -11.38 -10.38
N SER A 16 17.78 -11.38 -10.61
CA SER A 16 16.93 -10.20 -10.59
C SER A 16 16.94 -9.65 -9.16
N ASN A 17 17.89 -8.77 -8.86
CA ASN A 17 17.85 -8.03 -7.61
C ASN A 17 16.52 -7.25 -7.62
N PRO A 18 15.65 -7.41 -6.60
CA PRO A 18 14.47 -6.57 -6.49
C PRO A 18 14.95 -5.11 -6.51
N THR A 19 14.40 -4.32 -7.43
CA THR A 19 14.70 -2.90 -7.59
C THR A 19 14.58 -2.23 -6.23
N SER A 20 15.73 -1.86 -5.64
CA SER A 20 15.76 -1.26 -4.32
C SER A 20 15.02 0.05 -4.37
N ASP A 21 14.03 0.23 -3.50
CA ASP A 21 13.39 1.53 -3.32
C ASP A 21 14.42 2.62 -3.04
N THR A 22 14.52 3.53 -4.02
CA THR A 22 15.51 4.61 -4.06
C THR A 22 15.06 5.85 -3.29
N ARG A 23 13.89 5.82 -2.63
CA ARG A 23 13.42 6.95 -1.82
C ARG A 23 14.34 7.19 -0.62
N CYS A 24 14.36 8.43 -0.15
CA CYS A 24 15.33 8.86 0.86
C CYS A 24 15.07 8.23 2.23
N ALA A 25 16.12 8.07 3.04
CA ALA A 25 16.03 7.54 4.40
C ALA A 25 15.06 8.35 5.29
N GLN A 26 14.93 9.65 5.04
CA GLN A 26 13.99 10.51 5.75
C GLN A 26 12.53 10.11 5.50
N PHE A 27 12.16 9.80 4.25
CA PHE A 27 10.81 9.35 3.93
C PHE A 27 10.50 8.01 4.60
N LYS A 28 11.44 7.06 4.51
CA LYS A 28 11.31 5.74 5.19
C LYS A 28 11.12 5.90 6.70
N ALA A 29 11.92 6.76 7.33
CA ALA A 29 11.75 7.08 8.75
C ALA A 29 10.40 7.71 9.08
N GLN A 30 9.77 8.45 8.16
CA GLN A 30 8.41 8.94 8.36
C GLN A 30 7.39 7.81 8.21
N LEU A 31 7.54 6.91 7.22
CA LEU A 31 6.67 5.73 7.07
C LEU A 31 6.69 4.84 8.32
N ASP A 32 7.84 4.71 8.98
CA ASP A 32 7.96 3.95 10.23
C ASP A 32 7.10 4.53 11.37
N ARG A 33 6.85 5.84 11.37
CA ARG A 33 6.01 6.49 12.41
C ARG A 33 4.54 6.11 12.31
N PHE A 34 4.09 5.60 11.16
CA PHE A 34 2.72 5.10 10.99
C PHE A 34 2.55 3.67 11.49
N LYS A 35 3.64 2.95 11.73
CA LYS A 35 3.60 1.53 12.11
C LYS A 35 3.19 1.41 13.57
N VAL A 36 2.24 0.53 13.82
CA VAL A 36 1.81 0.17 15.18
C VAL A 36 2.79 -0.82 15.83
N PHE A 37 3.55 -1.54 15.01
CA PHE A 37 4.49 -2.59 15.44
C PHE A 37 5.87 -2.37 14.80
N SER A 38 6.92 -2.72 15.53
CA SER A 38 8.28 -2.79 14.98
C SER A 38 8.40 -4.06 14.13
N VAL A 39 8.73 -3.91 12.86
CA VAL A 39 8.88 -5.01 11.89
C VAL A 39 10.27 -4.97 11.26
N GLU A 40 10.79 -6.13 10.86
CA GLU A 40 12.03 -6.17 10.09
C GLU A 40 11.82 -5.42 8.77
N GLN A 41 12.57 -4.32 8.59
CA GLN A 41 12.40 -3.46 7.44
C GLN A 41 12.94 -4.13 6.18
N GLN A 42 12.07 -4.31 5.20
CA GLN A 42 12.43 -4.62 3.84
C GLN A 42 11.51 -3.83 2.93
N CYS A 43 12.05 -3.17 1.90
CA CYS A 43 11.20 -2.44 0.98
C CYS A 43 10.63 -3.41 -0.05
N HIS A 44 9.33 -3.65 0.06
CA HIS A 44 8.58 -4.50 -0.87
C HIS A 44 7.77 -3.71 -1.89
N TRP A 45 7.95 -2.38 -1.94
CA TRP A 45 7.30 -1.55 -2.93
C TRP A 45 7.91 -1.86 -4.31
N ASN A 46 7.31 -2.83 -5.00
CA ASN A 46 7.69 -3.24 -6.33
C ASN A 46 6.67 -2.68 -7.32
N PHE A 47 7.12 -1.74 -8.13
CA PHE A 47 6.34 -1.15 -9.23
C PHE A 47 6.73 -1.74 -10.59
N GLY A 48 7.39 -2.90 -10.58
CA GLY A 48 7.97 -3.58 -11.74
C GLY A 48 9.37 -3.10 -12.08
N GLU A 49 10.05 -3.85 -12.94
CA GLU A 49 11.38 -3.47 -13.43
C GLU A 49 11.27 -2.27 -14.38
N THR A 50 12.14 -1.27 -14.19
CA THR A 50 12.31 -0.19 -15.17
C THR A 50 13.14 -0.68 -16.34
N THR A 51 12.81 -0.21 -17.54
CA THR A 51 13.69 -0.45 -18.68
C THR A 51 15.02 0.29 -18.46
N LYS A 52 16.14 -0.38 -18.78
CA LYS A 52 17.48 0.23 -18.70
C LYS A 52 17.78 1.16 -19.88
N HIS A 53 16.84 1.28 -20.82
CA HIS A 53 17.04 2.04 -22.03
C HIS A 53 16.69 3.52 -21.79
N PRO A 54 17.49 4.46 -22.32
CA PRO A 54 17.15 5.88 -22.23
C PRO A 54 15.79 6.19 -22.85
N LEU A 55 15.02 7.06 -22.22
CA LEU A 55 13.67 7.44 -22.68
C LEU A 55 13.73 8.72 -23.50
N LYS A 56 13.25 8.68 -24.75
CA LYS A 56 13.23 9.86 -25.63
C LYS A 56 12.03 10.76 -25.32
N THR A 57 12.26 12.01 -24.96
CA THR A 57 11.19 13.00 -24.67
C THR A 57 10.15 13.11 -25.78
N SER A 58 10.56 13.00 -27.04
CA SER A 58 9.67 13.00 -28.23
C SER A 58 8.66 11.84 -28.28
N LEU A 59 8.89 10.76 -27.53
CA LEU A 59 7.96 9.62 -27.42
C LEU A 59 6.99 9.77 -26.24
N TYR A 60 7.17 10.80 -25.40
CA TYR A 60 6.21 11.12 -24.37
C TYR A 60 5.01 11.82 -24.99
N TYR A 61 3.85 11.19 -24.87
CA TYR A 61 2.57 11.81 -25.15
C TYR A 61 1.89 12.10 -23.82
N LYS A 62 1.38 13.33 -23.69
CA LYS A 62 0.58 13.69 -22.51
C LYS A 62 -0.66 12.80 -22.50
N LEU A 63 -0.87 12.08 -21.41
CA LEU A 63 -2.07 11.30 -21.21
C LEU A 63 -3.23 12.22 -20.84
N GLU A 64 -4.45 11.82 -21.21
CA GLU A 64 -5.64 12.51 -20.72
C GLU A 64 -5.66 12.51 -19.18
N PRO A 65 -6.20 13.57 -18.55
CA PRO A 65 -6.46 13.56 -17.12
C PRO A 65 -7.30 12.33 -16.75
N LEU A 66 -6.97 11.70 -15.62
CA LEU A 66 -7.73 10.56 -15.14
C LEU A 66 -9.15 10.98 -14.75
N THR A 67 -10.11 10.15 -15.11
CA THR A 67 -11.48 10.30 -14.65
C THR A 67 -11.59 9.98 -13.15
N SER A 68 -12.65 10.46 -12.49
CA SER A 68 -12.90 10.15 -11.08
C SER A 68 -13.04 8.63 -10.85
N GLU A 69 -13.63 7.91 -11.81
CA GLU A 69 -13.83 6.45 -11.74
C GLU A 69 -12.49 5.70 -11.85
N GLU A 70 -11.59 6.14 -12.73
CA GLU A 70 -10.23 5.60 -12.77
C GLU A 70 -9.49 5.90 -11.46
N LEU A 71 -9.68 7.09 -10.87
CA LEU A 71 -9.05 7.45 -9.60
C LEU A 71 -9.61 6.65 -8.40
N ASP A 72 -10.82 6.10 -8.49
CA ASP A 72 -11.35 5.16 -7.49
C ASP A 72 -10.57 3.84 -7.50
N THR A 73 -9.96 3.45 -8.62
CA THR A 73 -9.06 2.28 -8.65
C THR A 73 -7.68 2.62 -8.11
N TYR A 74 -7.32 3.91 -7.98
CA TYR A 74 -6.01 4.33 -7.49
C TYR A 74 -5.87 4.14 -6.00
N THR A 75 -6.94 4.33 -5.22
CA THR A 75 -6.88 4.21 -3.76
C THR A 75 -8.18 3.67 -3.17
N PRO A 76 -8.12 2.82 -2.13
CA PRO A 76 -9.30 2.17 -1.55
C PRO A 76 -10.25 3.12 -0.80
N TYR A 77 -9.85 4.37 -0.53
CA TYR A 77 -10.63 5.38 0.18
C TYR A 77 -10.05 6.79 -0.05
N ASN A 78 -10.84 7.82 0.27
CA ASN A 78 -10.36 9.19 0.33
C ASN A 78 -9.52 9.42 1.59
N MET A 79 -8.41 10.14 1.43
CA MET A 79 -7.53 10.49 2.54
C MET A 79 -8.19 11.56 3.40
N SER A 80 -8.58 11.20 4.62
CA SER A 80 -9.17 12.12 5.60
C SER A 80 -8.37 12.07 6.90
N TRP A 81 -8.60 13.02 7.80
CA TRP A 81 -7.85 13.08 9.06
C TRP A 81 -7.98 11.79 9.89
N HIS A 82 -9.15 11.16 9.86
CA HIS A 82 -9.40 9.87 10.50
C HIS A 82 -8.60 8.72 9.87
N HIS A 83 -8.19 8.85 8.61
CA HIS A 83 -7.44 7.85 7.87
C HIS A 83 -5.96 8.20 7.72
N ALA A 84 -5.44 9.22 8.41
CA ALA A 84 -4.04 9.64 8.29
C ALA A 84 -3.07 8.47 8.57
N ALA A 85 -3.40 7.60 9.54
CA ALA A 85 -2.61 6.40 9.84
C ALA A 85 -2.49 5.41 8.66
N LEU A 86 -3.40 5.48 7.70
CA LEU A 86 -3.45 4.64 6.52
C LEU A 86 -2.78 5.28 5.29
N PHE A 87 -2.10 6.42 5.48
CA PHE A 87 -1.33 7.06 4.41
C PHE A 87 -0.38 6.10 3.68
N PRO A 88 0.37 5.20 4.35
CA PRO A 88 1.24 4.26 3.65
C PRO A 88 0.48 3.37 2.64
N GLU A 89 -0.63 2.73 3.04
CA GLU A 89 -1.49 1.92 2.14
C GLU A 89 -2.04 2.76 0.98
N TRP A 90 -2.61 3.92 1.31
CA TRP A 90 -3.19 4.81 0.30
C TRP A 90 -2.14 5.27 -0.71
N TYR A 91 -0.96 5.67 -0.24
CA TYR A 91 0.12 6.19 -1.07
C TYR A 91 0.77 5.09 -1.92
N PHE A 92 0.89 3.88 -1.36
CA PHE A 92 1.30 2.69 -2.09
C PHE A 92 0.42 2.43 -3.30
N HIS A 93 -0.91 2.41 -3.10
CA HIS A 93 -1.84 2.19 -4.21
C HIS A 93 -1.82 3.36 -5.21
N LEU A 94 -1.71 4.61 -4.76
CA LEU A 94 -1.56 5.77 -5.65
C LEU A 94 -0.34 5.60 -6.56
N LEU A 95 0.84 5.33 -5.99
CA LEU A 95 2.08 5.16 -6.76
C LEU A 95 2.04 3.95 -7.68
N ARG A 96 1.45 2.82 -7.23
CA ARG A 96 1.32 1.61 -8.06
C ARG A 96 0.48 1.86 -9.30
N ASN A 97 -0.67 2.50 -9.11
CA ASN A 97 -1.57 2.80 -10.23
C ASN A 97 -0.99 3.90 -11.13
N PHE A 98 -0.36 4.92 -10.57
CA PHE A 98 0.32 5.96 -11.35
C PHE A 98 1.45 5.39 -12.19
N ALA A 99 2.29 4.51 -11.62
CA ALA A 99 3.38 3.84 -12.33
C ALA A 99 2.89 2.97 -13.51
N ASN A 100 1.70 2.39 -13.41
CA ASN A 100 1.13 1.54 -14.46
C ASN A 100 0.63 2.31 -15.69
N ARG A 101 0.63 3.66 -15.67
CA ARG A 101 0.13 4.46 -16.80
C ARG A 101 1.07 4.46 -18.00
N SER A 102 2.38 4.55 -17.77
CA SER A 102 3.40 4.46 -18.82
C SER A 102 4.79 4.26 -18.22
N GLU A 103 5.77 3.88 -19.04
CA GLU A 103 7.17 3.76 -18.62
C GLU A 103 7.71 5.07 -18.00
N TYR A 104 7.29 6.25 -18.51
CA TYR A 104 7.68 7.53 -17.91
C TYR A 104 7.16 7.70 -16.49
N HIS A 105 5.92 7.29 -16.22
CA HIS A 105 5.34 7.35 -14.88
C HIS A 105 6.01 6.35 -13.95
N LYS A 106 6.33 5.16 -14.46
CA LYS A 106 7.08 4.14 -13.72
C LYS A 106 8.44 4.65 -13.27
N HIS A 107 9.23 5.23 -14.17
CA HIS A 107 10.51 5.84 -13.84
C HIS A 107 10.36 7.02 -12.88
N TYR A 108 9.33 7.86 -13.06
CA TYR A 108 9.00 8.94 -12.14
C TYR A 108 8.76 8.45 -10.71
N CYS A 109 8.00 7.36 -10.53
CA CYS A 109 7.73 6.77 -9.21
C CYS A 109 8.95 6.10 -8.58
N LEU A 110 9.87 5.57 -9.39
CA LEU A 110 10.97 4.71 -8.92
C LEU A 110 12.31 5.40 -8.77
N THR A 111 12.50 6.60 -9.32
CA THR A 111 13.82 7.27 -9.29
C THR A 111 13.69 8.73 -8.88
N PRO A 112 14.64 9.32 -8.12
CA PRO A 112 14.58 10.74 -7.78
C PRO A 112 14.46 11.61 -9.02
N ARG A 113 13.75 12.75 -8.91
CA ARG A 113 13.45 13.64 -10.05
C ARG A 113 14.70 13.98 -10.88
N ARG A 114 15.81 14.30 -10.20
CA ARG A 114 17.09 14.63 -10.82
C ARG A 114 17.64 13.46 -11.64
N ASP A 115 17.64 12.26 -11.06
CA ASP A 115 18.19 11.07 -11.69
C ASP A 115 17.33 10.61 -12.86
N PHE A 116 16.01 10.73 -12.73
CA PHE A 116 15.10 10.50 -13.83
C PHE A 116 15.36 11.45 -15.00
N GLY A 117 15.55 12.76 -14.73
CA GLY A 117 15.90 13.74 -15.76
C GLY A 117 17.18 13.40 -16.54
N ASN A 118 18.15 12.74 -15.88
CA ASN A 118 19.38 12.28 -16.51
C ASN A 118 19.18 11.08 -17.46
N LEU A 119 18.10 10.30 -17.28
CA LEU A 119 17.74 9.17 -18.16
C LEU A 119 17.03 9.61 -19.44
N LEU A 120 16.57 10.87 -19.50
CA LEU A 120 15.84 11.41 -20.64
C LEU A 120 16.78 11.84 -21.77
N ILE A 121 16.44 11.48 -23.00
CA ILE A 121 17.07 11.97 -24.23
C ILE A 121 16.17 13.02 -24.86
N GLY A 122 16.67 14.24 -25.00
CA GLY A 122 15.95 15.40 -25.56
C GLY A 122 16.70 16.69 -25.26
N SER A 123 16.17 17.82 -25.72
CA SER A 123 16.64 19.14 -25.29
C SER A 123 16.31 19.38 -23.81
N ASP A 124 17.05 20.25 -23.13
CA ASP A 124 16.78 20.57 -21.72
C ASP A 124 15.36 21.12 -21.53
N GLN A 125 14.86 21.91 -22.49
CA GLN A 125 13.49 22.42 -22.48
C GLN A 125 12.45 21.28 -22.54
N GLU A 126 12.65 20.28 -23.39
CA GLU A 126 11.75 19.11 -23.48
C GLU A 126 11.78 18.27 -22.20
N LYS A 127 12.97 18.06 -21.62
CA LYS A 127 13.11 17.33 -20.36
C LYS A 127 12.38 18.05 -19.23
N THR A 128 12.58 19.36 -19.09
CA THR A 128 11.88 20.18 -18.11
C THR A 128 10.37 20.15 -18.32
N ALA A 129 9.90 20.27 -19.56
CA ALA A 129 8.48 20.22 -19.88
C ALA A 129 7.85 18.86 -19.49
N LEU A 130 8.51 17.74 -19.82
CA LEU A 130 8.06 16.39 -19.47
C LEU A 130 8.01 16.20 -17.95
N LEU A 131 9.08 16.58 -17.24
CA LEU A 131 9.15 16.44 -15.80
C LEU A 131 8.09 17.31 -15.07
N THR A 132 7.78 18.49 -15.59
CA THR A 132 6.70 19.35 -15.08
C THR A 132 5.32 18.77 -15.38
N ALA A 133 5.13 18.16 -16.56
CA ALA A 133 3.87 17.49 -16.89
C ALA A 133 3.59 16.34 -15.91
N LEU A 134 4.59 15.50 -15.62
CA LEU A 134 4.44 14.40 -14.66
C LEU A 134 4.18 14.87 -13.22
N ASP A 135 4.84 15.96 -12.78
CA ASP A 135 4.52 16.59 -11.48
C ASP A 135 3.07 17.08 -11.44
N THR A 136 2.59 17.67 -12.53
CA THR A 136 1.21 18.16 -12.63
C THR A 136 0.22 17.00 -12.58
N ASP A 137 0.47 15.94 -13.34
CA ASP A 137 -0.38 14.75 -13.40
C ASP A 137 -0.42 14.03 -12.05
N PHE A 138 0.73 13.91 -11.38
CA PHE A 138 0.82 13.34 -10.03
C PHE A 138 0.08 14.21 -9.02
N SER A 139 0.30 15.53 -9.03
CA SER A 139 -0.37 16.48 -8.14
C SER A 139 -1.89 16.42 -8.33
N HIS A 140 -2.36 16.29 -9.57
CA HIS A 140 -3.78 16.12 -9.84
C HIS A 140 -4.31 14.81 -9.25
N ALA A 141 -3.67 13.67 -9.53
CA ALA A 141 -4.07 12.37 -9.01
C ALA A 141 -4.08 12.33 -7.47
N PHE A 142 -3.10 12.96 -6.83
CA PHE A 142 -3.02 13.08 -5.38
C PHE A 142 -4.18 13.91 -4.82
N ASN A 143 -4.43 15.10 -5.38
CA ASN A 143 -5.43 16.04 -4.88
C ASN A 143 -6.87 15.51 -5.00
N VAL A 144 -7.22 14.81 -6.09
CA VAL A 144 -8.59 14.31 -6.30
C VAL A 144 -9.03 13.33 -5.20
N ARG A 145 -8.07 12.64 -4.57
CA ARG A 145 -8.34 11.64 -3.52
C ARG A 145 -8.09 12.16 -2.11
N LEU A 146 -7.83 13.47 -1.96
CA LEU A 146 -7.83 14.14 -0.67
C LEU A 146 -9.26 14.47 -0.24
N GLY A 147 -9.60 14.19 1.01
CA GLY A 147 -10.84 14.65 1.62
C GLY A 147 -10.83 16.16 1.84
N ASP A 148 -12.02 16.73 1.98
CA ASP A 148 -12.29 18.18 2.00
C ASP A 148 -11.32 19.00 2.86
N LEU A 149 -10.99 18.51 4.06
CA LEU A 149 -10.07 19.20 4.98
C LEU A 149 -8.68 19.36 4.37
N PHE A 150 -8.11 18.30 3.80
CA PHE A 150 -6.78 18.33 3.20
C PHE A 150 -6.79 19.02 1.86
N SER A 151 -7.86 18.86 1.07
CA SER A 151 -8.04 19.65 -0.14
C SER A 151 -8.01 21.15 0.18
N THR A 152 -8.64 21.59 1.26
CA THR A 152 -8.60 22.99 1.70
C THR A 152 -7.21 23.38 2.20
N MET A 153 -6.54 22.52 2.98
CA MET A 153 -5.21 22.80 3.51
C MET A 153 -4.14 22.96 2.41
N PHE A 154 -4.30 22.27 1.29
CA PHE A 154 -3.30 22.19 0.23
C PHE A 154 -3.74 22.81 -1.11
N HIS A 155 -4.88 23.51 -1.16
CA HIS A 155 -5.52 23.97 -2.41
C HIS A 155 -4.61 24.77 -3.36
N ASP A 156 -3.73 25.62 -2.82
CA ASP A 156 -2.84 26.48 -3.62
C ASP A 156 -1.46 25.84 -3.89
N ARG A 157 -1.25 24.57 -3.53
CA ARG A 157 0.05 23.91 -3.62
C ARG A 157 0.09 22.94 -4.80
N VAL A 158 1.18 22.99 -5.56
CA VAL A 158 1.55 21.90 -6.47
C VAL A 158 2.19 20.79 -5.63
N LEU A 159 1.46 19.69 -5.45
CA LEU A 159 1.87 18.56 -4.63
C LEU A 159 2.67 17.58 -5.49
N THR A 160 3.93 17.93 -5.76
CA THR A 160 4.86 16.99 -6.43
C THR A 160 5.15 15.79 -5.53
N ARG A 161 5.65 14.70 -6.11
CA ARG A 161 6.05 13.52 -5.33
C ARG A 161 7.04 13.88 -4.22
N GLU A 162 8.02 14.72 -4.54
CA GLU A 162 9.03 15.17 -3.56
C GLU A 162 8.40 15.91 -2.39
N VAL A 163 7.46 16.83 -2.64
CA VAL A 163 6.72 17.55 -1.58
C VAL A 163 5.92 16.57 -0.73
N VAL A 164 5.26 15.58 -1.35
CA VAL A 164 4.49 14.56 -0.62
C VAL A 164 5.39 13.70 0.27
N GLU A 165 6.51 13.22 -0.26
CA GLU A 165 7.45 12.34 0.44
C GLU A 165 8.34 13.06 1.46
N THR A 166 8.38 14.39 1.47
CA THR A 166 9.24 15.16 2.40
C THR A 166 8.47 15.99 3.42
N GLU A 167 7.34 16.58 3.03
CA GLU A 167 6.57 17.50 3.87
C GLU A 167 5.23 16.87 4.28
N ILE A 168 4.43 16.43 3.30
CA ILE A 168 3.05 16.01 3.57
C ILE A 168 2.99 14.74 4.40
N VAL A 169 3.90 13.79 4.15
CA VAL A 169 4.04 12.57 4.95
C VAL A 169 4.25 12.89 6.45
N LYS A 170 4.96 13.97 6.79
CA LYS A 170 5.21 14.37 8.18
C LYS A 170 3.90 14.81 8.84
N ILE A 171 3.14 15.62 8.12
CA ILE A 171 1.82 16.09 8.57
C ILE A 171 0.92 14.88 8.86
N PHE A 172 0.83 13.93 7.93
CA PHE A 172 0.04 12.71 8.14
C PHE A 172 0.56 11.86 9.29
N ALA A 173 1.89 11.74 9.45
CA ALA A 173 2.49 10.98 10.55
C ALA A 173 2.16 11.59 11.91
N ASP A 174 2.16 12.92 12.00
CA ASP A 174 1.82 13.65 13.23
C ASP A 174 0.34 13.52 13.60
N MET A 175 -0.54 13.30 12.60
CA MET A 175 -1.98 13.08 12.80
C MET A 175 -2.35 11.60 12.92
N ALA A 176 -1.41 10.69 12.70
CA ALA A 176 -1.69 9.25 12.64
C ALA A 176 -2.18 8.75 14.00
N SER A 177 -3.28 8.00 13.98
CA SER A 177 -3.86 7.37 15.16
C SER A 177 -3.97 5.85 14.97
N PRO A 178 -3.47 5.02 15.90
CA PRO A 178 -3.49 3.56 15.79
C PRO A 178 -4.86 2.90 15.48
N PRO A 179 -6.01 3.39 16.00
CA PRO A 179 -7.30 2.75 15.76
C PRO A 179 -7.67 2.61 14.28
N ALA A 180 -7.32 3.59 13.43
CA ALA A 180 -7.63 3.51 12.00
C ALA A 180 -6.88 2.36 11.32
N TYR A 181 -5.60 2.17 11.67
CA TYR A 181 -4.79 1.03 11.25
C TYR A 181 -5.42 -0.29 11.69
N LEU A 182 -5.74 -0.43 12.97
CA LEU A 182 -6.28 -1.67 13.54
C LEU A 182 -7.62 -2.04 12.92
N ILE A 183 -8.54 -1.08 12.79
CA ILE A 183 -9.84 -1.28 12.15
C ILE A 183 -9.67 -1.71 10.68
N ARG A 184 -8.71 -1.13 9.96
CA ARG A 184 -8.42 -1.51 8.57
C ARG A 184 -7.88 -2.94 8.51
N ASN A 185 -6.89 -3.26 9.34
CA ASN A 185 -6.28 -4.58 9.41
C ASN A 185 -7.31 -5.67 9.74
N ASP A 186 -8.17 -5.44 10.72
CA ASP A 186 -9.22 -6.41 11.10
C ASP A 186 -10.21 -6.66 9.95
N ARG A 187 -10.64 -5.61 9.24
CA ARG A 187 -11.52 -5.74 8.07
C ARG A 187 -10.88 -6.52 6.92
N LEU A 188 -9.57 -6.37 6.75
CA LEU A 188 -8.83 -7.08 5.71
C LEU A 188 -8.58 -8.54 6.10
N ALA A 189 -8.37 -8.81 7.39
CA ALA A 189 -8.29 -10.16 7.94
C ALA A 189 -9.57 -10.98 7.68
N GLU A 190 -10.76 -10.37 7.79
CA GLU A 190 -12.02 -11.03 7.43
C GLU A 190 -12.06 -11.50 5.97
N LYS A 191 -11.40 -10.79 5.05
CA LYS A 191 -11.32 -11.18 3.63
C LYS A 191 -10.39 -12.36 3.41
N VAL A 192 -9.29 -12.43 4.17
CA VAL A 192 -8.36 -13.57 4.16
C VAL A 192 -9.08 -14.85 4.57
N SER A 193 -9.96 -14.80 5.58
CA SER A 193 -10.72 -15.96 6.05
C SER A 193 -11.60 -16.61 4.98
N VAL A 194 -11.92 -15.89 3.89
CA VAL A 194 -12.70 -16.41 2.73
C VAL A 194 -11.85 -16.53 1.46
N GLY A 195 -10.53 -16.62 1.61
CA GLY A 195 -9.55 -16.84 0.54
C GLY A 195 -9.14 -15.60 -0.26
N ASN A 196 -9.67 -14.42 0.04
CA ASN A 196 -9.27 -13.19 -0.64
C ASN A 196 -8.13 -12.48 0.10
N ILE A 197 -6.90 -12.85 -0.24
CA ILE A 197 -5.70 -12.36 0.45
C ILE A 197 -5.07 -11.09 -0.12
N GLN A 198 -5.31 -10.77 -1.40
CA GLN A 198 -4.63 -9.66 -2.08
C GLN A 198 -4.73 -8.33 -1.31
N PRO A 199 -5.92 -7.92 -0.79
CA PRO A 199 -6.02 -6.67 -0.03
C PRO A 199 -5.16 -6.63 1.23
N GLN A 200 -5.04 -7.76 1.95
CA GLN A 200 -4.20 -7.83 3.16
C GLN A 200 -2.72 -7.82 2.79
N VAL A 201 -2.34 -8.53 1.73
CA VAL A 201 -0.94 -8.54 1.23
C VAL A 201 -0.52 -7.13 0.81
N ASP A 202 -1.32 -6.44 -0.01
CA ASP A 202 -1.05 -5.07 -0.44
C ASP A 202 -0.94 -4.11 0.75
N PHE A 203 -1.82 -4.25 1.75
CA PHE A 203 -1.77 -3.48 3.00
C PHE A 203 -0.45 -3.71 3.75
N LEU A 204 -0.07 -4.96 4.02
CA LEU A 204 1.16 -5.26 4.76
C LEU A 204 2.42 -4.82 4.00
N MET A 205 2.45 -4.98 2.67
CA MET A 205 3.53 -4.47 1.82
C MET A 205 3.68 -2.96 1.92
N ALA A 206 2.55 -2.22 1.94
CA ALA A 206 2.58 -0.77 2.05
C ALA A 206 3.14 -0.26 3.40
N PHE A 207 3.07 -1.09 4.44
CA PHE A 207 3.68 -0.84 5.75
C PHE A 207 5.07 -1.52 5.89
N ASP A 208 5.70 -1.91 4.78
CA ASP A 208 7.04 -2.52 4.73
C ASP A 208 7.20 -3.75 5.64
N TYR A 209 6.16 -4.58 5.77
CA TYR A 209 6.28 -5.89 6.40
C TYR A 209 7.12 -6.82 5.51
N SER A 210 8.01 -7.60 6.12
CA SER A 210 8.80 -8.59 5.37
C SER A 210 7.92 -9.63 4.69
N GLU A 211 8.37 -10.22 3.58
CA GLU A 211 7.66 -11.33 2.92
C GLU A 211 7.35 -12.48 3.89
N LYS A 212 8.28 -12.76 4.81
CA LYS A 212 8.07 -13.74 5.89
C LYS A 212 6.99 -13.31 6.87
N ASP A 213 6.95 -12.05 7.29
CA ASP A 213 5.91 -11.55 8.19
C ASP A 213 4.53 -11.55 7.52
N ILE A 214 4.46 -11.23 6.23
CA ILE A 214 3.25 -11.36 5.41
C ILE A 214 2.79 -12.81 5.40
N TRP A 215 3.68 -13.75 5.09
CA TRP A 215 3.37 -15.18 5.09
C TRP A 215 2.85 -15.65 6.45
N MET A 216 3.55 -15.32 7.55
CA MET A 216 3.14 -15.68 8.91
C MET A 216 1.77 -15.11 9.26
N THR A 217 1.50 -13.86 8.87
CA THR A 217 0.21 -13.20 9.11
C THR A 217 -0.91 -13.92 8.37
N ILE A 218 -0.74 -14.22 7.08
CA ILE A 218 -1.74 -14.94 6.28
C ILE A 218 -1.98 -16.36 6.85
N CYS A 219 -0.91 -17.07 7.20
CA CYS A 219 -1.03 -18.40 7.82
C CYS A 219 -1.81 -18.36 9.13
N GLY A 220 -1.47 -17.42 10.03
CA GLY A 220 -2.17 -17.27 11.31
C GLY A 220 -3.64 -16.89 11.15
N LEU A 221 -4.00 -16.14 10.11
CA LEU A 221 -5.39 -15.81 9.80
C LEU A 221 -6.17 -17.01 9.26
N LEU A 222 -5.58 -17.81 8.37
CA LEU A 222 -6.22 -19.01 7.83
C LEU A 222 -6.34 -20.13 8.86
N LEU A 223 -5.38 -20.25 9.78
CA LEU A 223 -5.40 -21.21 10.88
C LEU A 223 -6.65 -21.06 11.76
N LYS A 224 -7.22 -19.85 11.86
CA LYS A 224 -8.48 -19.61 12.61
C LYS A 224 -9.70 -20.32 12.02
N ASN A 225 -9.65 -20.72 10.75
CA ASN A 225 -10.72 -21.50 10.10
C ASN A 225 -10.64 -23.00 10.44
N ILE A 226 -9.54 -23.45 11.05
CA ILE A 226 -9.28 -24.85 11.33
C ILE A 226 -9.94 -25.21 12.67
N VAL A 227 -10.99 -26.04 12.61
CA VAL A 227 -11.84 -26.35 13.77
C VAL A 227 -11.60 -27.73 14.37
N ASN A 228 -10.84 -28.60 13.71
CA ASN A 228 -10.57 -29.96 14.18
C ASN A 228 -9.13 -30.40 13.88
N SER A 229 -8.71 -31.49 14.55
CA SER A 229 -7.33 -31.99 14.49
C SER A 229 -6.90 -32.53 13.13
N GLU A 230 -7.81 -33.13 12.35
CA GLU A 230 -7.48 -33.68 11.02
C GLU A 230 -7.16 -32.56 10.02
N LEU A 231 -7.97 -31.50 10.02
CA LEU A 231 -7.73 -30.31 9.23
C LEU A 231 -6.47 -29.57 9.68
N LEU A 232 -6.17 -29.59 10.99
CA LEU A 232 -4.94 -29.02 11.54
C LEU A 232 -3.70 -29.74 11.02
N LEU A 233 -3.67 -31.08 11.08
CA LEU A 233 -2.55 -31.86 10.56
C LEU A 233 -2.35 -31.59 9.05
N THR A 234 -3.44 -31.53 8.29
CA THR A 234 -3.38 -31.20 6.85
C THR A 234 -2.79 -29.79 6.62
N PHE A 235 -3.19 -28.81 7.44
CA PHE A 235 -2.66 -27.44 7.35
C PHE A 235 -1.17 -27.38 7.74
N GLU A 236 -0.76 -28.10 8.78
CA GLU A 236 0.63 -28.20 9.22
C GLU A 236 1.52 -28.83 8.15
N GLU A 237 1.08 -29.93 7.52
CA GLU A 237 1.80 -30.58 6.41
C GLU A 237 2.04 -29.63 5.23
N ILE A 238 1.02 -28.87 4.83
CA ILE A 238 1.15 -27.85 3.79
C ILE A 238 2.14 -26.77 4.22
N SER A 239 1.99 -26.24 5.44
CA SER A 239 2.82 -25.16 5.96
C SER A 239 4.30 -25.55 6.03
N GLU A 240 4.60 -26.76 6.52
CA GLU A 240 5.95 -27.31 6.61
C GLU A 240 6.61 -27.47 5.25
N THR A 241 5.84 -27.79 4.20
CA THR A 241 6.34 -27.86 2.83
C THR A 241 6.88 -26.51 2.36
N PHE A 242 6.18 -25.41 2.68
CA PHE A 242 6.61 -24.06 2.32
C PHE A 242 7.76 -23.57 3.21
N ILE A 243 7.70 -23.82 4.51
CA ILE A 243 8.76 -23.46 5.47
C ILE A 243 10.08 -24.14 5.11
N SER A 244 10.05 -25.47 4.90
CA SER A 244 11.25 -26.26 4.57
C SER A 244 11.89 -25.81 3.25
N ALA A 245 11.08 -25.38 2.29
CA ALA A 245 11.53 -24.83 1.02
C ALA A 245 11.91 -23.33 1.09
N LYS A 246 11.75 -22.68 2.26
CA LYS A 246 11.93 -21.23 2.46
C LYS A 246 11.10 -20.37 1.48
N LYS A 247 9.90 -20.84 1.15
CA LYS A 247 8.97 -20.22 0.22
C LYS A 247 8.10 -19.18 0.93
N TYR A 248 8.61 -17.95 1.01
CA TYR A 248 7.92 -16.85 1.66
C TYR A 248 7.55 -15.71 0.72
N SER A 249 7.94 -15.78 -0.57
CA SER A 249 7.71 -14.68 -1.48
C SER A 249 6.22 -14.37 -1.61
N VAL A 250 5.88 -13.16 -2.05
CA VAL A 250 4.46 -12.80 -2.28
C VAL A 250 3.78 -13.82 -3.21
N SER A 251 4.47 -14.33 -4.24
CA SER A 251 3.96 -15.39 -5.11
C SER A 251 3.72 -16.70 -4.36
N ASP A 252 4.65 -17.11 -3.49
CA ASP A 252 4.51 -18.31 -2.68
C ASP A 252 3.32 -18.22 -1.72
N VAL A 253 3.01 -17.02 -1.20
CA VAL A 253 1.81 -16.80 -0.38
C VAL A 253 0.54 -17.11 -1.18
N TYR A 254 0.46 -16.72 -2.45
CA TYR A 254 -0.68 -17.09 -3.30
C TYR A 254 -0.76 -18.59 -3.55
N ASP A 255 0.35 -19.22 -3.88
CA ASP A 255 0.42 -20.67 -4.11
C ASP A 255 0.01 -21.46 -2.86
N PHE A 256 0.45 -21.01 -1.68
CA PHE A 256 0.05 -21.57 -0.39
C PHE A 256 -1.46 -21.50 -0.20
N VAL A 257 -2.07 -20.32 -0.38
CA VAL A 257 -3.52 -20.15 -0.19
C VAL A 257 -4.33 -20.96 -1.19
N GLN A 258 -3.90 -21.05 -2.44
CA GLN A 258 -4.54 -21.91 -3.44
C GLN A 258 -4.49 -23.39 -3.03
N LEU A 259 -3.36 -23.85 -2.50
CA LEU A 259 -3.24 -25.23 -2.01
C LEU A 259 -4.13 -25.48 -0.79
N VAL A 260 -4.16 -24.57 0.18
CA VAL A 260 -5.06 -24.64 1.35
C VAL A 260 -6.52 -24.68 0.91
N ASP A 261 -6.93 -23.84 -0.05
CA ASP A 261 -8.28 -23.83 -0.61
C ASP A 261 -8.62 -25.15 -1.32
N SER A 262 -7.69 -25.67 -2.13
CA SER A 262 -7.87 -26.95 -2.85
C SER A 262 -8.06 -28.16 -1.92
N LYS A 263 -7.57 -28.06 -0.67
CA LYS A 263 -7.78 -29.06 0.38
C LYS A 263 -9.08 -28.85 1.17
N GLY A 264 -9.89 -27.86 0.80
CA GLY A 264 -11.16 -27.55 1.47
C GLY A 264 -10.99 -26.93 2.86
N LEU A 265 -9.82 -26.35 3.15
CA LEU A 265 -9.51 -25.73 4.45
C LEU A 265 -10.02 -24.28 4.55
N ILE A 266 -10.45 -23.69 3.42
CA ILE A 266 -11.10 -22.39 3.38
C ILE A 266 -12.61 -22.61 3.22
N PRO A 267 -13.45 -21.99 4.05
CA PRO A 267 -14.91 -22.08 3.89
C PRO A 267 -15.31 -21.59 2.50
N SER A 268 -15.87 -22.49 1.68
CA SER A 268 -16.37 -22.12 0.36
C SER A 268 -17.50 -21.11 0.51
N LYS A 269 -17.43 -20.01 -0.27
CA LYS A 269 -18.48 -18.97 -0.31
C LYS A 269 -19.87 -19.53 -0.64
N ALA A 270 -19.97 -20.75 -1.17
CA ALA A 270 -21.21 -21.43 -1.54
C ALA A 270 -22.03 -21.98 -0.35
N GLY A 271 -21.45 -22.05 0.86
CA GLY A 271 -22.17 -22.38 2.08
C GLY A 271 -22.29 -21.16 2.96
N ALA A 272 -23.29 -20.31 2.72
CA ALA A 272 -23.64 -19.26 3.67
C ALA A 272 -23.94 -19.92 5.03
N ILE A 273 -22.97 -19.90 5.94
CA ILE A 273 -23.21 -20.14 7.36
C ILE A 273 -24.34 -19.16 7.71
N PRO A 274 -25.50 -19.64 8.21
CA PRO A 274 -26.58 -18.76 8.60
C PRO A 274 -25.98 -17.73 9.54
N LYS A 275 -26.02 -16.44 9.16
CA LYS A 275 -25.60 -15.37 10.06
C LYS A 275 -26.26 -15.66 11.41
N PRO A 276 -25.50 -15.75 12.52
CA PRO A 276 -26.11 -15.79 13.83
C PRO A 276 -27.09 -14.62 13.84
N ARG A 277 -28.38 -14.89 14.05
CA ARG A 277 -29.41 -13.84 14.13
C ARG A 277 -28.81 -12.76 15.02
N ALA A 278 -28.65 -11.56 14.46
CA ALA A 278 -28.16 -10.43 15.21
C ALA A 278 -28.94 -10.41 16.52
N SER A 279 -28.24 -10.64 17.64
CA SER A 279 -28.81 -10.39 18.94
C SER A 279 -29.33 -8.97 18.87
N SER A 280 -30.61 -8.78 19.18
CA SER A 280 -31.29 -7.48 19.20
C SER A 280 -30.76 -6.54 20.28
N TYR A 281 -29.51 -6.74 20.71
CA TYR A 281 -28.78 -5.84 21.56
C TYR A 281 -28.43 -4.59 20.76
N VAL A 282 -29.39 -3.67 20.74
CA VAL A 282 -29.14 -2.25 20.48
C VAL A 282 -28.31 -1.76 21.65
N PRO A 283 -27.02 -1.38 21.46
CA PRO A 283 -26.28 -0.73 22.51
C PRO A 283 -27.06 0.53 22.89
N LYS A 284 -27.51 0.63 24.14
CA LYS A 284 -28.04 1.88 24.67
C LYS A 284 -26.96 2.93 24.41
N ARG A 285 -27.27 3.92 23.57
CA ARG A 285 -26.40 5.08 23.37
C ARG A 285 -25.99 5.56 24.77
N PRO A 286 -24.69 5.73 25.06
CA PRO A 286 -24.30 6.36 26.31
C PRO A 286 -25.04 7.68 26.39
N HIS A 287 -25.85 7.82 27.45
CA HIS A 287 -26.58 9.04 27.72
C HIS A 287 -25.52 10.06 28.12
N TYR A 288 -24.97 10.77 27.14
CA TYR A 288 -24.13 11.94 27.42
C TYR A 288 -25.05 12.95 28.10
N PRO A 289 -24.80 13.33 29.37
CA PRO A 289 -25.55 14.40 29.99
C PRO A 289 -25.20 15.68 29.23
N TYR A 290 -26.21 16.29 28.62
CA TYR A 290 -26.27 17.66 28.13
C TYR A 290 -24.93 18.34 27.77
N ALA A 291 -24.68 18.52 26.48
CA ALA A 291 -23.84 19.63 26.02
C ALA A 291 -24.44 20.93 26.61
N MET A 292 -23.75 21.52 27.59
CA MET A 292 -24.17 22.77 28.21
C MET A 292 -24.30 23.82 27.10
N ARG A 293 -25.51 24.33 26.91
CA ARG A 293 -25.72 25.52 26.08
C ARG A 293 -24.91 26.66 26.72
N PRO A 294 -24.06 27.37 25.95
CA PRO A 294 -23.32 28.50 26.49
C PRO A 294 -24.27 29.51 27.11
N SER A 295 -23.95 29.95 28.32
CA SER A 295 -24.71 30.93 29.07
C SER A 295 -24.87 32.22 28.27
N LYS A 296 -25.92 33.02 28.57
CA LYS A 296 -26.08 34.36 27.97
C LYS A 296 -24.83 35.26 28.18
N ARG A 297 -24.01 34.96 29.20
CA ARG A 297 -22.75 35.66 29.49
C ARG A 297 -21.64 35.27 28.50
N GLU A 298 -21.48 33.99 28.19
CA GLU A 298 -20.50 33.51 27.19
C GLU A 298 -20.83 33.99 25.78
N LYS A 299 -22.12 34.03 25.42
CA LYS A 299 -22.57 34.58 24.14
C LYS A 299 -22.30 36.09 24.00
N ARG A 300 -22.19 36.83 25.11
CA ARG A 300 -21.83 38.25 25.11
C ARG A 300 -20.32 38.47 24.94
N MET A 301 -19.49 37.62 25.54
CA MET A 301 -18.04 37.71 25.36
C MET A 301 -17.61 37.36 23.93
N MET A 302 -18.17 36.31 23.32
CA MET A 302 -17.87 35.96 21.92
C MET A 302 -18.32 36.99 20.87
N ARG A 303 -19.14 37.98 21.26
CA ARG A 303 -19.52 39.11 20.40
C ARG A 303 -18.65 40.35 20.59
N ALA A 304 -17.83 40.41 21.64
CA ALA A 304 -16.94 41.53 21.91
C ALA A 304 -15.54 41.35 21.27
N GLU A 305 -15.24 40.16 20.75
CA GLU A 305 -13.96 39.81 20.10
C GLU A 305 -14.07 39.71 18.56
N ARG A 306 -15.16 40.25 17.99
CA ARG A 306 -15.30 40.50 16.55
C ARG A 306 -15.53 41.99 16.33
#